data_AF-A0A1H3DA84-F1
#
_entry.id   AF-A0A1H3DA84-F1
#
_cell.length_a   1.000
_cell.length_b   1.000
_cell.length_c   1.000
_cell.angle_alpha   90.00
_cell.angle_beta   90.00
_cell.angle_gamma   90.00
#
_symmetry.space_group_name_H-M   'P 1'
#
loop_
_entity.id
_entity.type
_entity.pdbx_description
1 polymer ?
#
loop_
_entity_poly.entity_id
_entity_poly.type
_entity_poly.pdbx_seq_one_letter_code
_entity_poly.pdbx_strand_id
1 'polypeptide(L)'
;MLGADSTSSVPCGTGMHYFDFTQKVFEIGEGSTLALITWGLGGLGPVSYRTILARLGDDLAANKPISVAEVAQRFTDMFWAEYCAFDLTQRVIALSAKGPYDPAANPQNPVARTKLEEDEFTNLRTSLVVGFCIAGYLLPSRTPEAASITFDPLAPKPVPTLNKMEGSQWWGVPNIISRLIFGADANLKQAILSSGKWNGTQADLEDVVQQQQFSHATLPIRDAIDYVYSCIHCTIKAMKFSSMAQVCGGPIEIAVITTDRKFRWVRHKPWDAAITDGEYND
;
A
#
# COMPACT_ATOMS: atom_id res chain seq x y z
N MET A 1 -4.21 -14.64 0.97
CA MET A 1 -5.26 -13.97 0.18
C MET A 1 -4.88 -12.52 0.03
N LEU A 2 -5.17 -11.91 -1.11
CA LEU A 2 -4.86 -10.51 -1.38
C LEU A 2 -6.12 -9.86 -1.95
N GLY A 3 -6.39 -8.61 -1.54
CA GLY A 3 -7.49 -7.85 -2.11
C GLY A 3 -7.19 -6.36 -2.08
N ALA A 4 -7.66 -5.65 -3.10
CA ALA A 4 -7.46 -4.21 -3.24
C ALA A 4 -8.68 -3.52 -3.85
N ASP A 5 -8.84 -2.24 -3.52
CA ASP A 5 -9.66 -1.31 -4.30
C ASP A 5 -8.92 -0.95 -5.61
N SER A 6 -9.59 -0.22 -6.50
CA SER A 6 -9.04 0.15 -7.82
C SER A 6 -8.78 1.65 -8.00
N THR A 7 -9.03 2.50 -7.00
CA THR A 7 -8.85 3.95 -7.15
C THR A 7 -7.39 4.37 -7.05
N SER A 8 -6.90 5.11 -8.04
CA SER A 8 -5.65 5.86 -7.98
C SER A 8 -5.93 7.35 -7.97
N SER A 9 -5.22 8.08 -7.11
CA SER A 9 -5.39 9.53 -6.96
C SER A 9 -4.18 10.26 -7.54
N VAL A 10 -4.42 11.23 -8.42
CA VAL A 10 -3.38 12.03 -9.08
C VAL A 10 -3.60 13.50 -8.72
N PRO A 11 -2.60 14.19 -8.13
CA PRO A 11 -2.68 15.62 -7.91
C PRO A 11 -2.86 16.39 -9.22
N CYS A 12 -3.77 17.35 -9.24
CA CYS A 12 -3.98 18.28 -10.34
C CYS A 12 -4.10 19.71 -9.81
N GLY A 13 -4.03 20.72 -10.69
CA GLY A 13 -3.96 22.13 -10.29
C GLY A 13 -5.10 22.64 -9.41
N THR A 14 -6.24 21.93 -9.34
CA THR A 14 -7.42 22.29 -8.54
C THR A 14 -7.79 21.27 -7.47
N GLY A 15 -6.98 20.22 -7.25
CA GLY A 15 -7.29 19.17 -6.28
C GLY A 15 -6.72 17.80 -6.65
N MET A 16 -7.49 16.75 -6.41
CA MET A 16 -7.14 15.38 -6.80
C MET A 16 -8.07 14.91 -7.93
N HIS A 17 -7.50 14.24 -8.91
CA HIS A 17 -8.24 13.46 -9.90
C HIS A 17 -8.18 11.97 -9.54
N TYR A 18 -9.25 11.23 -9.81
CA TYR A 18 -9.39 9.82 -9.40
C TYR A 18 -9.63 8.93 -10.62
N PHE A 19 -8.86 7.85 -10.73
CA PHE A 19 -9.07 6.78 -11.71
C PHE A 19 -9.47 5.50 -10.99
N ASP A 20 -10.65 4.97 -11.30
CA ASP A 20 -11.27 3.90 -10.51
C ASP A 20 -11.00 2.47 -11.02
N PHE A 21 -10.11 2.30 -12.00
CA PHE A 21 -9.85 1.01 -12.65
C PHE A 21 -8.37 0.60 -12.65
N THR A 22 -7.58 1.11 -11.70
CA THR A 22 -6.19 0.67 -11.53
C THR A 22 -6.14 -0.75 -10.99
N GLN A 23 -5.23 -1.58 -11.51
CA GLN A 23 -4.91 -2.87 -10.92
C GLN A 23 -3.84 -2.72 -9.84
N LYS A 24 -4.12 -3.24 -8.64
CA LYS A 24 -3.19 -3.17 -7.49
C LYS A 24 -2.77 -4.54 -6.97
N VAL A 25 -3.38 -5.62 -7.45
CA VAL A 25 -2.99 -7.02 -7.17
C VAL A 25 -2.42 -7.63 -8.44
N PHE A 26 -1.35 -8.40 -8.34
CA PHE A 26 -0.64 -8.98 -9.48
C PHE A 26 -0.18 -10.40 -9.17
N GLU A 27 -0.23 -11.25 -10.18
CA GLU A 27 0.50 -12.52 -10.19
C GLU A 27 1.98 -12.27 -10.52
N ILE A 28 2.91 -12.98 -9.88
CA ILE A 28 4.35 -12.90 -10.20
C ILE A 28 4.76 -14.12 -11.00
N GLY A 29 4.87 -13.96 -12.33
CA GLY A 29 5.13 -15.08 -13.24
C GLY A 29 3.88 -15.95 -13.44
N GLU A 30 3.59 -16.29 -14.69
CA GLU A 30 2.34 -16.97 -15.06
C GLU A 30 2.24 -18.37 -14.42
N GLY A 31 1.09 -18.62 -13.80
CA GLY A 31 0.81 -19.88 -13.11
C GLY A 31 1.74 -20.10 -11.91
N SER A 32 2.12 -19.06 -11.19
CA SER A 32 2.98 -19.19 -10.02
C SER A 32 2.18 -19.30 -8.72
N THR A 33 2.90 -19.46 -7.62
CA THR A 33 2.37 -19.49 -6.25
C THR A 33 2.70 -18.20 -5.52
N LEU A 34 2.98 -17.12 -6.26
CA LEU A 34 3.45 -15.83 -5.77
C LEU A 34 2.59 -14.70 -6.34
N ALA A 35 2.27 -13.74 -5.49
CA ALA A 35 1.53 -12.54 -5.85
C ALA A 35 2.15 -11.32 -5.18
N LEU A 36 1.83 -10.15 -5.73
CA LEU A 36 2.15 -8.87 -5.14
C LEU A 36 0.90 -7.99 -5.06
N ILE A 37 0.77 -7.25 -3.97
CA ILE A 37 -0.17 -6.13 -3.83
C ILE A 37 0.60 -4.83 -3.56
N THR A 38 0.10 -3.69 -4.04
CA THR A 38 0.74 -2.37 -3.88
C THR A 38 -0.18 -1.31 -3.30
N TRP A 39 0.41 -0.28 -2.69
CA TRP A 39 -0.22 0.95 -2.23
C TRP A 39 0.76 2.13 -2.33
N GLY A 40 0.23 3.36 -2.36
CA GLY A 40 1.05 4.58 -2.46
C GLY A 40 1.24 5.03 -3.91
N LEU A 41 2.49 5.34 -4.29
CA LEU A 41 2.85 5.77 -5.65
C LEU A 41 2.21 4.87 -6.73
N GLY A 42 1.70 5.48 -7.79
CA GLY A 42 1.02 4.77 -8.87
C GLY A 42 1.91 4.30 -10.02
N GLY A 43 3.14 4.80 -10.13
CA GLY A 43 4.07 4.45 -11.20
C GLY A 43 5.40 5.21 -11.16
N LEU A 44 6.35 4.79 -12.00
CA LEU A 44 7.70 5.36 -12.13
C LEU A 44 7.91 5.94 -13.53
N GLY A 45 7.03 6.86 -13.94
CA GLY A 45 7.05 7.46 -15.26
C GLY A 45 6.89 6.41 -16.37
N PRO A 46 7.91 6.19 -17.23
CA PRO A 46 7.81 5.26 -18.36
C PRO A 46 7.81 3.77 -17.97
N VAL A 47 8.26 3.42 -16.75
CA VAL A 47 8.32 2.02 -16.30
C VAL A 47 7.12 1.70 -15.43
N SER A 48 6.31 0.75 -15.89
CA SER A 48 5.13 0.26 -15.14
C SER A 48 5.51 -0.85 -14.16
N TYR A 49 4.75 -0.98 -13.08
CA TYR A 49 4.92 -2.10 -12.12
C TYR A 49 4.79 -3.46 -12.80
N ARG A 50 3.91 -3.59 -13.79
CA ARG A 50 3.81 -4.82 -14.60
C ARG A 50 5.11 -5.18 -15.30
N THR A 51 5.86 -4.20 -15.80
CA THR A 51 7.15 -4.43 -16.46
C THR A 51 8.17 -4.97 -15.47
N ILE A 52 8.24 -4.38 -14.27
CA ILE A 52 9.15 -4.84 -13.21
C ILE A 52 8.77 -6.25 -12.75
N LEU A 53 7.46 -6.53 -12.60
CA LEU A 53 6.95 -7.84 -12.21
C LEU A 53 7.17 -8.91 -13.29
N ALA A 54 7.10 -8.56 -14.57
CA ALA A 54 7.43 -9.47 -15.66
C ALA A 54 8.91 -9.87 -15.61
N ARG A 55 9.81 -8.87 -15.46
CA ARG A 55 11.26 -9.13 -15.29
C ARG A 55 11.57 -9.97 -14.06
N LEU A 56 10.85 -9.73 -12.95
CA LEU A 56 10.94 -10.58 -11.76
C LEU A 56 10.49 -12.01 -12.09
N GLY A 57 9.36 -12.19 -12.76
CA GLY A 57 8.87 -13.51 -13.20
C GLY A 57 9.90 -14.27 -14.04
N ASP A 58 10.54 -13.59 -14.99
CA ASP A 58 11.60 -14.16 -15.83
C ASP A 58 12.83 -14.56 -15.00
N ASP A 59 13.25 -13.70 -14.06
CA ASP A 59 14.34 -14.01 -13.13
C ASP A 59 14.02 -15.24 -12.26
N LEU A 60 12.82 -15.34 -11.68
CA LEU A 60 12.42 -16.50 -10.86
C LEU A 60 12.27 -17.79 -11.70
N ALA A 61 11.96 -17.65 -12.99
CA ALA A 61 11.92 -18.77 -13.91
C ALA A 61 13.33 -19.33 -14.16
N ALA A 62 14.30 -18.45 -14.41
CA ALA A 62 15.71 -18.79 -14.65
C ALA A 62 16.45 -19.21 -13.36
N ASN A 63 16.21 -18.50 -12.26
CA ASN A 63 16.91 -18.61 -10.99
C ASN A 63 15.89 -18.91 -9.88
N LYS A 64 15.65 -20.19 -9.59
CA LYS A 64 14.62 -20.59 -8.61
C LYS A 64 14.89 -19.98 -7.22
N PRO A 65 13.92 -19.27 -6.62
CA PRO A 65 14.06 -18.76 -5.27
C PRO A 65 13.91 -19.89 -4.24
N ILE A 66 14.50 -19.72 -3.07
CA ILE A 66 14.41 -20.63 -1.92
C ILE A 66 13.45 -20.16 -0.84
N SER A 67 13.06 -18.88 -0.83
CA SER A 67 12.09 -18.31 0.13
C SER A 67 11.29 -17.14 -0.46
N VAL A 68 10.14 -16.80 0.15
CA VAL A 68 9.40 -15.58 -0.22
C VAL A 68 10.18 -14.32 0.16
N ALA A 69 10.96 -14.38 1.26
CA ALA A 69 11.89 -13.31 1.63
C ALA A 69 12.90 -13.00 0.53
N GLU A 70 13.46 -14.03 -0.11
CA GLU A 70 14.38 -13.85 -1.23
C GLU A 70 13.68 -13.23 -2.44
N VAL A 71 12.47 -13.70 -2.80
CA VAL A 71 11.67 -13.08 -3.88
C VAL A 71 11.44 -11.60 -3.59
N ALA A 72 11.11 -11.27 -2.34
CA ALA A 72 10.91 -9.90 -1.92
C ALA A 72 12.19 -9.06 -2.00
N GLN A 73 13.34 -9.64 -1.67
CA GLN A 73 14.64 -8.97 -1.81
C GLN A 73 14.97 -8.71 -3.28
N ARG A 74 14.78 -9.70 -4.17
CA ARG A 74 15.03 -9.53 -5.61
C ARG A 74 14.11 -8.47 -6.23
N PHE A 75 12.83 -8.47 -5.87
CA PHE A 75 11.91 -7.40 -6.26
C PHE A 75 12.40 -6.04 -5.75
N THR A 76 12.84 -5.98 -4.48
CA THR A 76 13.35 -4.76 -3.87
C THR A 76 14.55 -4.22 -4.63
N ASP A 77 15.46 -5.08 -5.05
CA ASP A 77 16.65 -4.71 -5.82
C ASP A 77 16.29 -4.12 -7.18
N MET A 78 15.37 -4.77 -7.91
CA MET A 78 14.89 -4.30 -9.22
C MET A 78 14.11 -2.98 -9.10
N PHE A 79 13.18 -2.90 -8.14
CA PHE A 79 12.36 -1.71 -7.95
C PHE A 79 13.20 -0.52 -7.47
N TRP A 80 14.15 -0.74 -6.56
CA TRP A 80 15.00 0.32 -6.03
C TRP A 80 15.82 1.01 -7.13
N ALA A 81 16.33 0.26 -8.11
CA ALA A 81 17.06 0.83 -9.23
C ALA A 81 16.19 1.82 -10.03
N GLU A 82 14.96 1.41 -10.39
CA GLU A 82 14.00 2.24 -11.11
C GLU A 82 13.50 3.42 -10.24
N TYR A 83 13.27 3.18 -8.95
CA TYR A 83 12.80 4.18 -7.99
C TYR A 83 13.83 5.30 -7.78
N CYS A 84 15.11 4.95 -7.66
CA CYS A 84 16.20 5.92 -7.59
C CYS A 84 16.38 6.67 -8.91
N ALA A 85 16.21 6.01 -10.06
CA ALA A 85 16.34 6.66 -11.36
C ALA A 85 15.18 7.61 -11.70
N PHE A 86 14.07 7.55 -10.96
CA PHE A 86 12.89 8.36 -11.22
C PHE A 86 13.13 9.85 -10.90
N ASP A 87 12.83 10.72 -11.88
CA ASP A 87 13.10 12.17 -11.80
C ASP A 87 12.51 12.83 -10.55
N LEU A 88 11.30 12.44 -10.14
CA LEU A 88 10.68 13.01 -8.95
C LEU A 88 11.37 12.58 -7.65
N THR A 89 11.91 11.35 -7.61
CA THR A 89 12.75 10.88 -6.49
C THR A 89 14.05 11.69 -6.42
N GLN A 90 14.70 11.91 -7.56
CA GLN A 90 15.90 12.77 -7.62
C GLN A 90 15.58 14.21 -7.21
N ARG A 91 14.42 14.73 -7.61
CA ARG A 91 13.96 16.08 -7.26
C ARG A 91 13.79 16.24 -5.75
N VAL A 92 13.12 15.32 -5.07
CA VAL A 92 12.91 15.43 -3.62
C VAL A 92 14.21 15.25 -2.83
N ILE A 93 15.14 14.42 -3.32
CA ILE A 93 16.49 14.30 -2.74
C ILE A 93 17.24 15.63 -2.87
N ALA A 94 17.24 16.25 -4.05
CA ALA A 94 17.89 17.55 -4.26
C ALA A 94 17.28 18.65 -3.36
N LEU A 95 15.95 18.65 -3.18
CA LEU A 95 15.27 19.57 -2.27
C LEU A 95 15.59 19.30 -0.79
N SER A 96 15.80 18.04 -0.40
CA SER A 96 16.18 17.67 0.97
C SER A 96 17.56 18.17 1.38
N ALA A 97 18.45 18.40 0.42
CA ALA A 97 19.80 18.92 0.67
C ALA A 97 19.83 20.42 1.01
N LYS A 98 18.73 21.14 0.76
CA LYS A 98 18.54 22.55 1.13
C LYS A 98 17.95 22.66 2.53
N GLY A 99 18.25 23.76 3.23
CA GLY A 99 17.59 24.08 4.50
C GLY A 99 16.08 24.29 4.33
N PRO A 100 15.25 24.06 5.37
CA PRO A 100 13.81 24.31 5.28
C PRO A 100 13.51 25.81 5.12
N TYR A 101 12.39 26.13 4.47
CA TYR A 101 11.88 27.50 4.41
C TYR A 101 11.46 27.99 5.80
N ASP A 102 11.96 29.15 6.23
CA ASP A 102 11.55 29.81 7.48
C ASP A 102 10.67 31.03 7.17
N PRO A 103 9.35 31.00 7.44
CA PRO A 103 8.46 32.12 7.17
C PRO A 103 8.77 33.37 8.00
N ALA A 104 9.53 33.25 9.09
CA ALA A 104 9.92 34.37 9.96
C ALA A 104 11.28 35.00 9.60
N ALA A 105 12.10 34.34 8.77
CA ALA A 105 13.43 34.82 8.42
C ALA A 105 13.40 36.05 7.50
N ASN A 106 14.16 37.09 7.88
CA ASN A 106 14.40 38.28 7.06
C ASN A 106 15.86 38.80 7.26
N PRO A 107 16.77 38.66 6.27
CA PRO A 107 16.55 38.09 4.95
C PRO A 107 16.43 36.55 4.98
N GLN A 108 15.84 35.99 3.93
CA GLN A 108 15.79 34.54 3.75
C GLN A 108 17.18 33.95 3.54
N ASN A 109 17.41 32.75 4.08
CA ASN A 109 18.67 32.05 3.89
C ASN A 109 18.82 31.64 2.41
N PRO A 110 19.86 32.09 1.68
CA PRO A 110 20.03 31.77 0.27
C PRO A 110 20.26 30.27 -0.03
N VAL A 111 20.62 29.47 0.97
CA VAL A 111 20.76 28.00 0.84
C VAL A 111 19.53 27.22 1.35
N ALA A 112 18.48 27.90 1.79
CA ALA A 112 17.21 27.29 2.13
C ALA A 112 16.30 27.13 0.89
N ARG A 113 15.31 26.24 1.01
CA ARG A 113 14.21 26.12 0.06
C ARG A 113 13.43 27.44 0.03
N THR A 114 13.02 27.86 -1.16
CA THR A 114 11.97 28.88 -1.31
C THR A 114 10.63 28.33 -0.81
N LYS A 115 9.63 29.19 -0.59
CA LYS A 115 8.27 28.74 -0.24
C LYS A 115 7.71 27.71 -1.23
N LEU A 116 7.87 27.97 -2.54
CA LEU A 116 7.42 27.05 -3.59
C LEU A 116 8.15 25.71 -3.53
N GLU A 117 9.45 25.73 -3.24
CA GLU A 117 10.24 24.52 -3.08
C GLU A 117 9.88 23.75 -1.80
N GLU A 118 9.45 24.43 -0.73
CA GLU A 118 8.95 23.77 0.49
C GLU A 118 7.61 23.08 0.26
N ASP A 119 6.69 23.73 -0.45
CA ASP A 119 5.40 23.16 -0.84
C ASP A 119 5.62 21.94 -1.76
N GLU A 120 6.50 22.06 -2.76
CA GLU A 120 6.91 20.96 -3.64
C GLU A 120 7.56 19.82 -2.86
N PHE A 121 8.51 20.12 -1.96
CA PHE A 121 9.18 19.14 -1.12
C PHE A 121 8.18 18.34 -0.29
N THR A 122 7.25 19.02 0.38
CA THR A 122 6.21 18.39 1.22
C THR A 122 5.32 17.46 0.41
N ASN A 123 4.90 17.91 -0.78
CA ASN A 123 4.06 17.12 -1.67
C ASN A 123 4.81 15.88 -2.19
N LEU A 124 6.02 16.04 -2.72
CA LEU A 124 6.82 14.92 -3.24
C LEU A 124 7.19 13.91 -2.14
N ARG A 125 7.55 14.41 -0.95
CA ARG A 125 7.94 13.58 0.19
C ARG A 125 6.83 12.62 0.62
N THR A 126 5.58 13.04 0.47
CA THR A 126 4.41 12.23 0.82
C THR A 126 3.92 11.38 -0.36
N SER A 127 3.89 11.94 -1.57
CA SER A 127 3.35 11.26 -2.76
C SER A 127 4.26 10.16 -3.31
N LEU A 128 5.57 10.21 -3.03
CA LEU A 128 6.54 9.24 -3.53
C LEU A 128 6.72 8.03 -2.61
N VAL A 129 6.05 7.99 -1.45
CA VAL A 129 6.03 6.78 -0.62
C VAL A 129 5.23 5.69 -1.33
N VAL A 130 5.79 4.50 -1.40
CA VAL A 130 5.14 3.34 -2.02
C VAL A 130 5.47 2.09 -1.25
N GLY A 131 4.50 1.20 -1.13
CA GLY A 131 4.73 -0.08 -0.51
C GLY A 131 4.16 -1.23 -1.33
N PHE A 132 4.71 -2.39 -1.01
CA PHE A 132 4.41 -3.65 -1.67
C PHE A 132 4.32 -4.74 -0.60
N CYS A 133 3.44 -5.71 -0.83
CA CYS A 133 3.44 -6.95 -0.08
C CYS A 133 3.51 -8.11 -1.09
N ILE A 134 4.59 -8.88 -1.02
CA ILE A 134 4.76 -10.10 -1.80
C ILE A 134 4.30 -11.26 -0.92
N ALA A 135 3.36 -12.04 -1.40
CA ALA A 135 2.78 -13.15 -0.66
C ALA A 135 2.64 -14.39 -1.52
N GLY A 136 2.75 -15.56 -0.90
CA GLY A 136 2.66 -16.82 -1.61
C GLY A 136 3.25 -17.97 -0.83
N TYR A 137 3.66 -19.02 -1.52
CA TYR A 137 4.45 -20.11 -0.95
C TYR A 137 5.43 -20.63 -2.01
N LEU A 138 6.44 -21.36 -1.57
CA LEU A 138 7.36 -22.08 -2.46
C LEU A 138 7.31 -23.59 -2.21
N LEU A 139 7.65 -24.36 -3.24
CA LEU A 139 7.88 -25.80 -3.10
C LEU A 139 9.33 -26.04 -2.65
N PRO A 140 9.57 -27.07 -1.81
CA PRO A 140 8.60 -28.04 -1.32
C PRO A 140 7.85 -27.63 -0.04
N SER A 141 8.20 -26.52 0.63
CA SER A 141 7.68 -26.21 1.98
C SER A 141 6.16 -26.07 2.02
N ARG A 142 5.56 -25.45 0.98
CA ARG A 142 4.15 -25.05 0.95
C ARG A 142 3.72 -24.16 2.12
N THR A 143 4.67 -23.64 2.88
CA THR A 143 4.40 -22.69 3.96
C THR A 143 4.01 -21.35 3.33
N PRO A 144 2.80 -20.84 3.57
CA PRO A 144 2.44 -19.50 3.13
C PRO A 144 3.34 -18.47 3.83
N GLU A 145 3.84 -17.50 3.10
CA GLU A 145 4.66 -16.41 3.63
C GLU A 145 4.23 -15.11 2.97
N ALA A 146 4.46 -14.00 3.66
CA ALA A 146 4.29 -12.67 3.11
C ALA A 146 5.42 -11.76 3.59
N ALA A 147 5.90 -10.90 2.71
CA ALA A 147 6.93 -9.91 2.99
C ALA A 147 6.43 -8.53 2.56
N SER A 148 6.43 -7.57 3.48
CA SER A 148 6.14 -6.17 3.19
C SER A 148 7.41 -5.36 2.95
N ILE A 149 7.33 -4.41 2.04
CA ILE A 149 8.42 -3.51 1.64
C ILE A 149 7.82 -2.11 1.55
N THR A 150 8.48 -1.11 2.14
CA THR A 150 8.08 0.30 2.00
C THR A 150 9.27 1.11 1.52
N PHE A 151 9.10 1.77 0.39
CA PHE A 151 10.05 2.70 -0.18
C PHE A 151 9.68 4.12 0.25
N ASP A 152 10.67 4.82 0.77
CA ASP A 152 10.59 6.22 1.15
C ASP A 152 11.72 6.96 0.42
N PRO A 153 11.45 8.09 -0.25
CA PRO A 153 12.43 8.71 -1.14
C PRO A 153 13.65 9.26 -0.42
N LEU A 154 13.59 9.45 0.89
CA LEU A 154 14.70 9.94 1.71
C LEU A 154 15.29 8.88 2.64
N ALA A 155 14.72 7.67 2.66
CA ALA A 155 15.26 6.55 3.42
C ALA A 155 16.31 5.79 2.59
N PRO A 156 17.23 5.05 3.23
CA PRO A 156 18.03 4.07 2.52
C PRO A 156 17.15 2.98 1.89
N LYS A 157 17.73 2.22 0.97
CA LYS A 157 17.09 1.05 0.35
C LYS A 157 16.44 0.17 1.43
N PRO A 158 15.14 -0.14 1.31
CA PRO A 158 14.45 -0.90 2.35
C PRO A 158 14.93 -2.35 2.37
N VAL A 159 14.76 -2.98 3.53
CA VAL A 159 14.90 -4.42 3.71
C VAL A 159 13.49 -5.01 3.83
N PRO A 160 13.11 -6.04 3.05
CA PRO A 160 11.82 -6.69 3.19
C PRO A 160 11.60 -7.20 4.62
N THR A 161 10.43 -6.91 5.18
CA THR A 161 10.03 -7.40 6.50
C THR A 161 9.06 -8.56 6.32
N LEU A 162 9.43 -9.73 6.82
CA LEU A 162 8.50 -10.86 6.88
C LEU A 162 7.34 -10.52 7.81
N ASN A 163 6.13 -10.63 7.28
CA ASN A 163 4.91 -10.42 8.02
C ASN A 163 4.65 -11.64 8.89
N LYS A 164 4.35 -11.42 10.17
CA LYS A 164 3.87 -12.49 11.03
C LYS A 164 2.55 -13.01 10.43
N MET A 165 2.46 -14.31 10.21
CA MET A 165 1.34 -14.94 9.48
C MET A 165 -0.01 -14.90 10.22
N GLU A 166 -0.05 -14.35 11.43
CA GLU A 166 -1.27 -14.29 12.21
C GLU A 166 -2.05 -13.01 11.91
N GLY A 167 -3.28 -13.19 11.45
CA GLY A 167 -4.23 -12.10 11.26
C GLY A 167 -4.20 -11.46 9.88
N SER A 168 -4.75 -10.26 9.81
CA SER A 168 -4.92 -9.48 8.59
C SER A 168 -4.17 -8.16 8.67
N GLN A 169 -3.65 -7.71 7.54
CA GLN A 169 -2.89 -6.48 7.42
C GLN A 169 -3.52 -5.57 6.37
N TRP A 170 -3.42 -4.26 6.60
CA TRP A 170 -4.06 -3.23 5.78
C TRP A 170 -3.06 -2.11 5.52
N TRP A 171 -3.06 -1.61 4.28
CA TRP A 171 -2.21 -0.51 3.86
C TRP A 171 -3.01 0.51 3.04
N GLY A 172 -2.40 1.66 2.74
CA GLY A 172 -3.08 2.77 2.08
C GLY A 172 -3.95 3.56 3.05
N VAL A 173 -5.18 3.10 3.29
CA VAL A 173 -6.18 3.81 4.13
C VAL A 173 -6.69 2.90 5.27
N PRO A 174 -5.83 2.56 6.25
CA PRO A 174 -6.19 1.59 7.28
C PRO A 174 -7.17 2.14 8.33
N ASN A 175 -7.34 3.47 8.45
CA ASN A 175 -8.01 4.08 9.60
C ASN A 175 -9.45 3.59 9.80
N ILE A 176 -10.23 3.47 8.72
CA ILE A 176 -11.62 3.00 8.80
C ILE A 176 -11.68 1.56 9.29
N ILE A 177 -10.89 0.68 8.68
CA ILE A 177 -10.90 -0.73 9.06
C ILE A 177 -10.30 -0.94 10.45
N SER A 178 -9.30 -0.15 10.84
CA SER A 178 -8.75 -0.15 12.20
C SER A 178 -9.80 0.25 13.23
N ARG A 179 -10.63 1.26 12.97
CA ARG A 179 -11.75 1.60 13.86
C ARG A 179 -12.77 0.49 13.93
N LEU A 180 -13.12 -0.11 12.79
CA LEU A 180 -14.11 -1.18 12.76
C LEU A 180 -13.65 -2.39 13.56
N ILE A 181 -12.38 -2.81 13.42
CA ILE A 181 -11.87 -4.03 14.07
C ILE A 181 -11.38 -3.77 15.48
N PHE A 182 -10.62 -2.69 15.71
CA PHE A 182 -9.93 -2.43 16.96
C PHE A 182 -10.64 -1.38 17.84
N GLY A 183 -11.78 -0.84 17.40
CA GLY A 183 -12.49 0.25 18.09
C GLY A 183 -11.86 1.63 17.93
N ALA A 184 -10.55 1.71 17.64
CA ALA A 184 -9.83 2.96 17.41
C ALA A 184 -8.72 2.81 16.35
N ASP A 185 -8.39 3.91 15.67
CA ASP A 185 -7.22 4.02 14.81
C ASP A 185 -6.11 4.87 15.46
N ALA A 186 -4.94 4.92 14.83
CA ALA A 186 -3.79 5.69 15.32
C ALA A 186 -4.12 7.18 15.52
N ASN A 187 -4.90 7.80 14.63
CA ASN A 187 -5.22 9.23 14.73
C ASN A 187 -6.15 9.49 15.91
N LEU A 188 -7.14 8.63 16.16
CA LEU A 188 -8.01 8.76 17.33
C LEU A 188 -7.22 8.61 18.62
N LYS A 189 -6.34 7.60 18.72
CA LYS A 189 -5.48 7.40 19.89
C LYS A 189 -4.60 8.63 20.14
N GLN A 190 -3.96 9.15 19.09
CA GLN A 190 -3.12 10.33 19.20
C GLN A 190 -3.91 11.58 19.64
N ALA A 191 -5.13 11.77 19.11
CA ALA A 191 -6.00 12.88 19.49
C ALA A 191 -6.42 12.81 20.96
N ILE A 192 -6.67 11.62 21.50
CA ILE A 192 -6.98 11.43 22.92
C ILE A 192 -5.76 11.82 23.77
N LEU A 193 -4.57 11.30 23.44
CA LEU A 193 -3.33 11.57 24.16
C LEU A 193 -2.94 13.05 24.13
N SER A 194 -3.15 13.74 23.01
CA SER A 194 -2.80 15.17 22.86
C SER A 194 -3.88 16.13 23.38
N SER A 195 -5.07 15.64 23.74
CA SER A 195 -6.20 16.49 24.14
C SER A 195 -6.03 17.22 25.48
N GLY A 196 -5.11 16.77 26.33
CA GLY A 196 -5.01 17.21 27.73
C GLY A 196 -6.20 16.80 28.60
N LYS A 197 -7.08 15.92 28.11
CA LYS A 197 -8.23 15.37 28.86
C LYS A 197 -8.01 13.93 29.34
N TRP A 198 -7.06 13.21 28.74
CA TRP A 198 -6.63 11.90 29.17
C TRP A 198 -5.52 12.02 30.21
N ASN A 199 -5.70 11.37 31.36
CA ASN A 199 -4.73 11.41 32.47
C ASN A 199 -3.90 10.12 32.58
N GLY A 200 -4.20 9.10 31.76
CA GLY A 200 -3.43 7.85 31.71
C GLY A 200 -2.22 7.95 30.78
N THR A 201 -1.43 6.88 30.77
CA THR A 201 -0.32 6.70 29.83
C THR A 201 -0.83 6.24 28.46
N GLN A 202 0.09 6.16 27.49
CA GLN A 202 -0.20 5.52 26.21
C GLN A 202 -0.53 4.02 26.38
N ALA A 203 0.18 3.32 27.27
CA ALA A 203 -0.08 1.91 27.55
C ALA A 203 -1.48 1.71 28.14
N ASP A 204 -1.91 2.58 29.06
CA ASP A 204 -3.27 2.51 29.62
C ASP A 204 -4.34 2.68 28.54
N LEU A 205 -4.11 3.56 27.56
CA LEU A 205 -5.03 3.73 26.43
C LEU A 205 -5.04 2.51 25.51
N GLU A 206 -3.87 1.92 25.24
CA GLU A 206 -3.75 0.69 24.44
C GLU A 206 -4.51 -0.47 25.09
N ASP A 207 -4.40 -0.63 26.41
CA ASP A 207 -5.13 -1.64 27.18
C ASP A 207 -6.66 -1.46 27.09
N VAL A 208 -7.15 -0.21 27.18
CA VAL A 208 -8.59 0.09 27.04
C VAL A 208 -9.07 -0.24 25.62
N VAL A 209 -8.33 0.17 24.60
CA VAL A 209 -8.70 -0.05 23.20
C VAL A 209 -8.69 -1.54 22.85
N GLN A 210 -7.70 -2.29 23.35
CA GLN A 210 -7.58 -3.72 23.08
C GLN A 210 -8.80 -4.51 23.57
N GLN A 211 -9.45 -4.08 24.65
CA GLN A 211 -10.69 -4.70 25.15
C GLN A 211 -11.88 -4.54 24.21
N GLN A 212 -11.83 -3.60 23.26
CA GLN A 212 -12.90 -3.35 22.29
C GLN A 212 -12.67 -4.06 20.95
N GLN A 213 -11.55 -4.76 20.79
CA GLN A 213 -11.20 -5.41 19.54
C GLN A 213 -12.16 -6.57 19.23
N PHE A 214 -12.73 -6.58 18.03
CA PHE A 214 -13.39 -7.77 17.51
C PHE A 214 -12.36 -8.84 17.22
N SER A 215 -12.46 -9.97 17.93
CA SER A 215 -11.75 -11.18 17.58
C SER A 215 -12.59 -12.01 16.62
N HIS A 216 -11.96 -12.58 15.61
CA HIS A 216 -12.58 -13.59 14.75
C HIS A 216 -11.78 -14.90 14.87
N ALA A 217 -12.49 -16.02 14.72
CA ALA A 217 -11.85 -17.33 14.63
C ALA A 217 -11.03 -17.46 13.33
N THR A 218 -10.24 -18.53 13.23
CA THR A 218 -9.62 -18.91 11.94
C THR A 218 -10.72 -19.11 10.90
N LEU A 219 -10.63 -18.38 9.79
CA LEU A 219 -11.66 -18.38 8.76
C LEU A 219 -11.39 -19.46 7.70
N PRO A 220 -12.38 -20.27 7.32
CA PRO A 220 -12.37 -21.02 6.07
C PRO A 220 -12.17 -20.08 4.87
N ILE A 221 -11.63 -20.59 3.76
CA ILE A 221 -11.20 -19.75 2.64
C ILE A 221 -12.31 -18.87 2.06
N ARG A 222 -13.57 -19.34 2.05
CA ARG A 222 -14.72 -18.57 1.55
C ARG A 222 -15.08 -17.42 2.49
N ASP A 223 -15.05 -17.66 3.79
CA ASP A 223 -15.32 -16.63 4.80
C ASP A 223 -14.18 -15.61 4.86
N ALA A 224 -12.94 -16.05 4.63
CA ALA A 224 -11.81 -15.14 4.49
C ALA A 224 -11.95 -14.23 3.25
N ILE A 225 -12.52 -14.73 2.15
CA ILE A 225 -12.79 -13.93 0.94
C ILE A 225 -13.82 -12.86 1.26
N ASP A 226 -14.92 -13.25 1.89
CA ASP A 226 -15.99 -12.32 2.28
C ASP A 226 -15.48 -11.28 3.29
N TYR A 227 -14.64 -11.70 4.24
CA TYR A 227 -14.01 -10.81 5.20
C TYR A 227 -13.13 -9.75 4.51
N VAL A 228 -12.23 -10.15 3.60
CA VAL A 228 -11.38 -9.21 2.84
C VAL A 228 -12.24 -8.27 1.98
N TYR A 229 -13.26 -8.80 1.29
CA TYR A 229 -14.20 -8.00 0.52
C TYR A 229 -14.90 -6.95 1.39
N SER A 230 -15.43 -7.37 2.54
CA SER A 230 -16.12 -6.52 3.50
C SER A 230 -15.21 -5.42 4.05
N CYS A 231 -13.96 -5.73 4.38
CA CYS A 231 -12.98 -4.74 4.86
C CYS A 231 -12.76 -3.62 3.84
N ILE A 232 -12.56 -3.97 2.58
CA ILE A 232 -12.34 -3.01 1.49
C ILE A 232 -13.64 -2.23 1.21
N HIS A 233 -14.76 -2.93 1.08
CA HIS A 233 -16.06 -2.32 0.79
C HIS A 233 -16.49 -1.32 1.89
N CYS A 234 -16.31 -1.66 3.16
CA CYS A 234 -16.55 -0.74 4.28
C CYS A 234 -15.69 0.52 4.19
N THR A 235 -14.41 0.37 3.82
CA THR A 235 -13.50 1.50 3.60
C THR A 235 -14.01 2.39 2.46
N ILE A 236 -14.35 1.81 1.31
CA ILE A 236 -14.92 2.56 0.16
C ILE A 236 -16.18 3.33 0.57
N LYS A 237 -17.12 2.68 1.27
CA LYS A 237 -18.37 3.33 1.68
C LYS A 237 -18.13 4.43 2.72
N ALA A 238 -17.26 4.19 3.70
CA ALA A 238 -16.93 5.20 4.70
C ALA A 238 -16.31 6.44 4.05
N MET A 239 -15.39 6.26 3.10
CA MET A 239 -14.78 7.36 2.35
C MET A 239 -15.82 8.13 1.55
N LYS A 240 -16.74 7.42 0.86
CA LYS A 240 -17.84 8.03 0.11
C LYS A 240 -18.72 8.97 0.95
N PHE A 241 -18.99 8.61 2.20
CA PHE A 241 -19.86 9.38 3.10
C PHE A 241 -19.08 10.28 4.08
N SER A 242 -17.77 10.41 3.91
CA SER A 242 -16.92 11.28 4.71
C SER A 242 -16.60 12.59 3.98
N SER A 243 -15.99 13.54 4.69
CA SER A 243 -15.36 14.73 4.09
C SER A 243 -13.94 14.47 3.58
N MET A 244 -13.46 13.22 3.61
CA MET A 244 -12.10 12.86 3.19
C MET A 244 -12.02 12.69 1.67
N ALA A 245 -10.82 12.90 1.12
CA ALA A 245 -10.51 12.64 -0.29
C ALA A 245 -10.82 11.18 -0.64
N GLN A 246 -11.54 10.91 -1.74
CA GLN A 246 -11.98 9.56 -2.13
C GLN A 246 -10.85 8.72 -2.74
N VAL A 247 -9.79 8.48 -1.96
CA VAL A 247 -8.57 7.78 -2.39
C VAL A 247 -8.71 6.24 -2.37
N CYS A 248 -9.89 5.72 -2.04
CA CYS A 248 -10.23 4.30 -2.01
C CYS A 248 -11.61 4.09 -2.64
N GLY A 249 -11.69 3.26 -3.69
CA GLY A 249 -12.90 3.14 -4.50
C GLY A 249 -12.77 2.18 -5.69
N GLY A 250 -13.66 2.34 -6.67
CA GLY A 250 -13.73 1.49 -7.86
C GLY A 250 -14.07 0.02 -7.58
N PRO A 251 -13.97 -0.86 -8.59
CA PRO A 251 -14.18 -2.30 -8.43
C PRO A 251 -13.13 -2.93 -7.50
N ILE A 252 -13.57 -3.84 -6.65
CA ILE A 252 -12.69 -4.59 -5.74
C ILE A 252 -12.14 -5.81 -6.48
N GLU A 253 -10.84 -6.03 -6.40
CA GLU A 253 -10.17 -7.24 -6.89
C GLU A 253 -9.72 -8.11 -5.73
N ILE A 254 -9.86 -9.43 -5.88
CA ILE A 254 -9.48 -10.42 -4.88
C ILE A 254 -8.81 -11.59 -5.57
N ALA A 255 -7.64 -11.97 -5.06
CA ALA A 255 -6.90 -13.14 -5.46
C ALA A 255 -6.58 -14.07 -4.28
N VAL A 256 -6.51 -15.35 -4.58
CA VAL A 256 -6.22 -16.41 -3.61
C VAL A 256 -5.10 -17.31 -4.12
N ILE A 257 -4.21 -17.64 -3.20
CA ILE A 257 -3.21 -18.70 -3.32
C ILE A 257 -3.49 -19.66 -2.15
N THR A 258 -3.63 -20.95 -2.43
CA THR A 258 -3.82 -21.99 -1.39
C THR A 258 -2.67 -22.98 -1.45
N THR A 259 -2.40 -23.70 -0.37
CA THR A 259 -1.26 -24.63 -0.30
C THR A 259 -1.27 -25.67 -1.42
N ASP A 260 -2.43 -26.01 -1.99
CA ASP A 260 -2.62 -26.95 -3.09
C ASP A 260 -2.80 -26.28 -4.48
N ARG A 261 -3.08 -24.98 -4.56
CA ARG A 261 -3.36 -24.27 -5.82
C ARG A 261 -2.53 -23.00 -5.97
N LYS A 262 -2.04 -22.83 -7.20
CA LYS A 262 -1.43 -21.62 -7.74
C LYS A 262 -2.37 -20.41 -7.62
N PHE A 263 -1.83 -19.23 -7.89
CA PHE A 263 -2.58 -17.97 -7.95
C PHE A 263 -3.85 -18.10 -8.78
N ARG A 264 -4.96 -17.59 -8.24
CA ARG A 264 -6.24 -17.51 -8.93
C ARG A 264 -6.99 -16.24 -8.53
N TRP A 265 -7.64 -15.65 -9.52
CA TRP A 265 -8.62 -14.61 -9.30
C TRP A 265 -9.91 -15.19 -8.71
N VAL A 266 -10.37 -14.60 -7.63
CA VAL A 266 -11.74 -14.78 -7.12
C VAL A 266 -12.65 -13.73 -7.73
N ARG A 267 -12.15 -12.50 -7.81
CA ARG A 267 -12.79 -11.37 -8.48
C ARG A 267 -11.70 -10.56 -9.17
N HIS A 268 -11.84 -10.37 -10.48
CA HIS A 268 -10.93 -9.60 -11.30
C HIS A 268 -11.75 -8.82 -12.32
N LYS A 269 -11.41 -7.55 -12.51
CA LYS A 269 -12.13 -6.74 -13.50
C LYS A 269 -11.64 -7.14 -14.91
N PRO A 270 -12.53 -7.36 -15.88
CA PRO A 270 -12.13 -7.48 -17.28
C PRO A 270 -11.51 -6.18 -17.81
N TRP A 271 -10.91 -6.25 -19.00
CA TRP A 271 -10.16 -5.14 -19.57
C TRP A 271 -11.04 -3.96 -20.01
N ASP A 272 -12.27 -4.23 -20.40
CA ASP A 272 -13.26 -3.25 -20.84
C ASP A 272 -14.03 -2.59 -19.67
N ALA A 273 -13.74 -2.99 -18.43
CA ALA A 273 -14.30 -2.41 -17.21
C ALA A 273 -14.35 -0.88 -17.21
N ALA A 274 -13.25 -0.27 -17.63
CA ALA A 274 -13.09 1.18 -17.64
C ALA A 274 -13.84 1.84 -18.81
N ILE A 275 -14.18 1.09 -19.86
CA ILE A 275 -14.97 1.57 -20.99
C ILE A 275 -16.44 1.62 -20.62
N THR A 276 -16.90 0.66 -19.82
CA THR A 276 -18.31 0.53 -19.41
C THR A 276 -18.59 1.13 -18.03
N ASP A 277 -17.62 1.81 -17.41
CA ASP A 277 -17.72 2.31 -16.03
C ASP A 277 -18.14 1.23 -15.01
N GLY A 278 -17.75 -0.02 -15.28
CA GLY A 278 -18.10 -1.17 -14.47
C GLY A 278 -19.52 -1.69 -14.66
N GLU A 279 -20.26 -1.21 -15.66
CA GLU A 279 -21.47 -1.86 -16.16
C GLU A 279 -21.06 -3.19 -16.81
N TYR A 280 -21.34 -4.29 -16.12
CA TYR A 280 -21.30 -5.62 -16.71
C TYR A 280 -22.73 -6.06 -16.97
N ASN A 281 -23.04 -6.39 -18.22
CA ASN A 281 -24.14 -7.29 -18.52
C ASN A 281 -23.64 -8.70 -18.18
N ASP A 282 -24.24 -9.33 -17.18
CA ASP A 282 -24.01 -10.74 -16.83
C ASP A 282 -24.23 -11.68 -18.04
#